data_AF-A0A9D5RA25-F1
#
_entry.id   AF-A0A9D5RA25-F1
#
_cell.length_a   1.000
_cell.length_b   1.000
_cell.length_c   1.000
_cell.angle_alpha   90.00
_cell.angle_beta   90.00
_cell.angle_gamma   90.00
#
_symmetry.space_group_name_H-M   'P 1'
#
loop_
_entity.id
_entity.type
_entity.pdbx_description
1 polymer ?
#
loop_
_entity_poly.entity_id
_entity_poly.type
_entity_poly.pdbx_seq_one_letter_code
_entity_poly.pdbx_strand_id
1 'polypeptide(L)'
;MKKFLALFICLFITPFCACKKQPEKYDSKITQLRENIFFAENEQFTLICYPEKRESPIENDGFVGKVENFVIFKLNFKNSVFKQPYDISFKIDGESYIGKFDYKPIADKLECCVKVTSLDFEQLFTTLSAENSSVGITLLPKKNSSTVDCKDALELLKQNDEDSKKILSLDNCEIRIRLINNDGYDYWYIGLISTEDKVSYLLDGENGELLAKKDLI
;
A
#
# COMPACT_ATOMS: atom_id res chain seq x y z
N MET A 1 34.94 -31.37 62.39
CA MET A 1 33.72 -31.50 61.56
C MET A 1 32.99 -30.16 61.55
N LYS A 2 32.97 -29.46 60.41
CA LYS A 2 31.96 -28.46 59.99
C LYS A 2 32.41 -27.98 58.61
N LYS A 3 31.75 -28.49 57.57
CA LYS A 3 32.00 -28.16 56.17
C LYS A 3 31.22 -26.88 55.85
N PHE A 4 31.89 -25.84 55.37
CA PHE A 4 31.21 -24.66 54.82
C PHE A 4 30.84 -24.93 53.37
N LEU A 5 29.55 -24.79 53.09
CA LEU A 5 28.87 -25.03 51.83
C LEU A 5 29.10 -23.82 50.91
N ALA A 6 29.82 -24.00 49.80
CA ALA A 6 29.97 -22.98 48.76
C ALA A 6 28.73 -23.01 47.85
N LEU A 7 27.97 -21.92 47.84
CA LEU A 7 26.81 -21.74 46.98
C LEU A 7 27.27 -21.23 45.61
N PHE A 8 27.19 -22.09 44.59
CA PHE A 8 27.49 -21.77 43.19
C PHE A 8 26.31 -20.98 42.60
N ILE A 9 26.53 -19.69 42.31
CA ILE A 9 25.55 -18.87 41.57
C ILE A 9 25.78 -19.13 40.08
N CYS A 10 24.92 -19.97 39.48
CA CYS A 10 24.81 -20.10 38.03
C CYS A 10 24.08 -18.87 37.48
N LEU A 11 24.82 -17.97 36.85
CA LEU A 11 24.27 -16.90 36.03
C LEU A 11 23.67 -17.52 34.76
N PHE A 12 22.34 -17.52 34.67
CA PHE A 12 21.60 -17.86 33.44
C PHE A 12 21.88 -16.79 32.38
N ILE A 13 22.76 -17.10 31.43
CA ILE A 13 22.88 -16.33 30.18
C ILE A 13 21.72 -16.80 29.30
N THR A 14 20.60 -16.07 29.32
CA THR A 14 19.55 -16.25 28.32
C THR A 14 20.05 -15.67 26.99
N PRO A 15 20.19 -16.46 25.92
CA PRO A 15 20.44 -15.88 24.61
C PRO A 15 19.17 -15.13 24.20
N PHE A 16 19.25 -13.80 24.14
CA PHE A 16 18.33 -13.01 23.34
C PHE A 16 18.51 -13.46 21.88
N CYS A 17 17.73 -14.46 21.45
CA CYS A 17 17.47 -14.67 20.05
C CYS A 17 16.72 -13.43 19.56
N ALA A 18 17.47 -12.46 19.04
CA ALA A 18 16.92 -11.47 18.15
C ALA A 18 16.36 -12.24 16.95
N CYS A 19 15.06 -12.53 16.98
CA CYS A 19 14.31 -13.00 15.84
C CYS A 19 14.39 -11.92 14.77
N LYS A 20 15.44 -11.97 13.95
CA LYS A 20 15.46 -11.30 12.66
C LYS A 20 14.35 -11.99 11.88
N LYS A 21 13.17 -11.36 11.78
CA LYS A 21 12.08 -11.81 10.90
C LYS A 21 12.75 -12.06 9.54
N GLN A 22 12.80 -13.32 9.13
CA GLN A 22 13.26 -13.62 7.78
C GLN A 22 12.34 -12.88 6.82
N PRO A 23 12.87 -12.26 5.74
CA PRO A 23 12.02 -11.68 4.72
C PRO A 23 11.06 -12.77 4.25
N GLU A 24 9.77 -12.45 4.20
CA GLU A 24 8.78 -13.43 3.82
C GLU A 24 8.96 -13.81 2.35
N LYS A 25 8.50 -15.01 1.98
CA LYS A 25 8.86 -15.72 0.73
C LYS A 25 8.71 -14.88 -0.55
N TYR A 26 7.82 -13.89 -0.55
CA TYR A 26 7.49 -13.10 -1.74
C TYR A 26 7.88 -11.63 -1.64
N ASP A 27 8.39 -11.16 -0.49
CA ASP A 27 8.70 -9.74 -0.27
C ASP A 27 9.69 -9.19 -1.32
N SER A 28 10.64 -10.04 -1.76
CA SER A 28 11.64 -9.68 -2.77
C SER A 28 11.09 -9.59 -4.20
N LYS A 29 9.84 -10.01 -4.44
CA LYS A 29 9.18 -10.00 -5.75
C LYS A 29 8.16 -8.86 -5.88
N ILE A 30 7.87 -8.13 -4.80
CA ILE A 30 6.85 -7.09 -4.80
C ILE A 30 7.40 -5.81 -5.45
N THR A 31 6.87 -5.45 -6.63
CA THR A 31 7.20 -4.20 -7.34
C THR A 31 6.18 -3.10 -7.13
N GLN A 32 5.00 -3.43 -6.61
CA GLN A 32 4.01 -2.44 -6.17
C GLN A 32 3.23 -2.95 -4.97
N LEU A 33 3.13 -2.12 -3.93
CA LEU A 33 2.39 -2.43 -2.72
C LEU A 33 1.59 -1.23 -2.24
N ARG A 34 0.29 -1.42 -2.09
CA ARG A 34 -0.63 -0.49 -1.43
C ARG A 34 -1.52 -1.27 -0.49
N GLU A 35 -1.25 -1.19 0.80
CA GLU A 35 -1.95 -2.00 1.81
C GLU A 35 -3.14 -1.29 2.43
N ASN A 36 -3.28 0.02 2.22
CA ASN A 36 -4.36 0.80 2.80
C ASN A 36 -4.78 1.93 1.85
N ILE A 37 -5.95 2.48 2.13
CA ILE A 37 -6.51 3.66 1.48
C ILE A 37 -6.89 4.61 2.59
N PHE A 38 -6.40 5.84 2.54
CA PHE A 38 -6.73 6.87 3.50
C PHE A 38 -7.79 7.79 2.90
N PHE A 39 -8.81 8.12 3.68
CA PHE A 39 -10.03 8.73 3.17
C PHE A 39 -10.51 9.86 4.06
N ALA A 40 -11.01 10.92 3.43
CA ALA A 40 -11.79 11.98 4.06
C ALA A 40 -12.87 12.47 3.10
N GLU A 41 -14.04 12.81 3.64
CA GLU A 41 -15.18 13.28 2.86
C GLU A 41 -15.94 14.35 3.64
N ASN A 42 -16.40 15.38 2.93
CA ASN A 42 -17.33 16.37 3.44
C ASN A 42 -18.39 16.71 2.38
N GLU A 43 -19.21 17.74 2.60
CA GLU A 43 -20.27 18.14 1.67
C GLU A 43 -19.75 18.64 0.30
N GLN A 44 -18.48 19.05 0.22
CA GLN A 44 -17.92 19.69 -0.97
C GLN A 44 -17.08 18.73 -1.82
N PHE A 45 -16.34 17.83 -1.19
CA PHE A 45 -15.39 16.97 -1.87
C PHE A 45 -15.12 15.67 -1.13
N THR A 46 -14.43 14.78 -1.85
CA THR A 46 -13.80 13.57 -1.34
C THR A 46 -12.30 13.66 -1.62
N LEU A 47 -11.49 13.42 -0.59
CA LEU A 47 -10.03 13.33 -0.69
C LEU A 47 -9.59 11.91 -0.34
N ILE A 48 -8.86 11.29 -1.27
CA ILE A 48 -8.33 9.94 -1.12
C ILE A 48 -6.81 10.00 -1.19
N CYS A 49 -6.14 9.30 -0.30
CA CYS A 49 -4.69 9.13 -0.26
C CYS A 49 -4.34 7.65 -0.40
N TYR A 50 -3.41 7.35 -1.29
CA TYR A 50 -2.83 6.04 -1.48
C TYR A 50 -1.33 6.10 -1.13
N PRO A 51 -0.94 5.65 0.06
CA PRO A 51 0.44 5.31 0.34
C PRO A 51 0.81 4.07 -0.49
N GLU A 52 1.85 4.20 -1.30
CA GLU A 52 2.22 3.18 -2.29
C GLU A 52 3.74 3.04 -2.36
N LYS A 53 4.23 1.82 -2.17
CA LYS A 53 5.57 1.44 -2.63
C LYS A 53 5.43 1.05 -4.09
N ARG A 54 6.28 1.57 -4.97
CA ARG A 54 6.26 1.17 -6.38
C ARG A 54 7.62 1.34 -7.03
N GLU A 55 7.89 0.47 -7.98
CA GLU A 55 8.96 0.66 -8.94
C GLU A 55 8.90 2.01 -9.67
N SER A 56 10.07 2.59 -9.94
CA SER A 56 10.24 3.85 -10.63
C SER A 56 11.52 3.81 -11.49
N PRO A 57 11.43 3.75 -12.82
CA PRO A 57 10.20 3.66 -13.63
C PRO A 57 9.45 2.33 -13.40
N ILE A 58 8.18 2.28 -13.80
CA ILE A 58 7.43 1.02 -13.82
C ILE A 58 7.78 0.30 -15.12
N GLU A 59 8.43 -0.85 -15.02
CA GLU A 59 8.65 -1.76 -16.14
C GLU A 59 7.72 -2.98 -15.99
N ASN A 60 7.43 -3.71 -17.07
CA ASN A 60 6.60 -4.92 -17.01
C ASN A 60 7.40 -6.08 -17.60
N ASP A 61 8.56 -6.37 -17.01
CA ASP A 61 9.57 -7.26 -17.57
C ASP A 61 9.80 -8.52 -16.71
N GLY A 62 9.15 -8.61 -15.55
CA GLY A 62 9.28 -9.75 -14.63
C GLY A 62 10.43 -9.58 -13.65
N PHE A 63 11.08 -8.43 -13.60
CA PHE A 63 12.21 -8.14 -12.72
C PHE A 63 11.89 -7.01 -11.74
N VAL A 64 12.36 -7.15 -10.51
CA VAL A 64 12.20 -6.08 -9.52
C VAL A 64 13.29 -5.03 -9.72
N GLY A 65 12.91 -3.85 -10.22
CA GLY A 65 13.79 -2.69 -10.26
C GLY A 65 13.73 -1.85 -8.98
N LYS A 66 13.95 -0.54 -9.12
CA LYS A 66 14.07 0.37 -7.98
C LYS A 66 12.70 0.72 -7.39
N VAL A 67 12.38 0.16 -6.23
CA VAL A 67 11.16 0.47 -5.48
C VAL A 67 11.35 1.73 -4.62
N GLU A 68 10.41 2.67 -4.75
CA GLU A 68 10.39 3.94 -4.00
C GLU A 68 9.03 4.15 -3.34
N ASN A 69 8.97 5.02 -2.34
CA ASN A 69 7.74 5.36 -1.62
C ASN A 69 7.06 6.57 -2.24
N PHE A 70 5.76 6.47 -2.44
CA PHE A 70 4.91 7.54 -2.96
C PHE A 70 3.65 7.70 -2.12
N VAL A 71 3.18 8.92 -2.04
CA VAL A 71 1.82 9.24 -1.60
C VAL A 71 1.09 9.86 -2.77
N ILE A 72 0.00 9.21 -3.18
CA ILE A 72 -0.83 9.65 -4.31
C ILE A 72 -2.14 10.19 -3.74
N PHE A 73 -2.47 11.43 -4.03
CA PHE A 73 -3.75 12.02 -3.66
C PHE A 73 -4.69 12.11 -4.85
N LYS A 74 -5.96 11.81 -4.63
CA LYS A 74 -7.07 12.10 -5.55
C LYS A 74 -8.10 12.96 -4.86
N LEU A 75 -8.45 14.07 -5.49
CA LEU A 75 -9.46 15.02 -5.01
C LEU A 75 -10.60 15.09 -6.04
N ASN A 76 -11.80 14.75 -5.58
CA ASN A 76 -13.03 14.77 -6.38
C ASN A 76 -14.02 15.77 -5.76
N PHE A 77 -14.53 16.71 -6.54
CA PHE A 77 -15.57 17.63 -6.08
C PHE A 77 -16.95 17.04 -6.30
N LYS A 78 -17.83 17.16 -5.30
CA LYS A 78 -19.21 16.66 -5.37
C LYS A 78 -20.11 17.55 -6.25
N ASN A 79 -19.76 18.82 -6.34
CA ASN A 79 -20.42 19.78 -7.21
C ASN A 79 -19.41 20.25 -8.26
N SER A 80 -19.80 20.24 -9.53
CA SER A 80 -18.98 20.46 -10.74
C SER A 80 -18.37 21.86 -10.91
N VAL A 81 -18.27 22.64 -9.83
CA VAL A 81 -17.56 23.93 -9.85
C VAL A 81 -16.11 23.66 -9.46
N PHE A 82 -15.28 23.42 -10.47
CA PHE A 82 -13.83 23.39 -10.32
C PHE A 82 -13.36 24.77 -9.86
N LYS A 83 -12.98 24.92 -8.59
CA LYS A 83 -12.85 26.25 -7.99
C LYS A 83 -11.47 26.88 -8.09
N GLN A 84 -10.38 26.12 -8.24
CA GLN A 84 -9.00 26.62 -8.36
C GLN A 84 -8.00 25.45 -8.39
N PRO A 85 -6.73 25.67 -8.79
CA PRO A 85 -5.67 24.72 -8.45
C PRO A 85 -5.54 24.63 -6.93
N TYR A 86 -5.45 23.41 -6.42
CA TYR A 86 -5.16 23.15 -5.03
C TYR A 86 -3.72 22.64 -4.90
N ASP A 87 -3.05 23.07 -3.85
CA ASP A 87 -1.85 22.42 -3.34
C ASP A 87 -2.24 21.63 -2.08
N ILE A 88 -1.55 20.51 -1.84
CA ILE A 88 -1.67 19.75 -0.59
C ILE A 88 -0.33 19.77 0.13
N SER A 89 -0.35 20.14 1.41
CA SER A 89 0.80 20.00 2.29
C SER A 89 0.50 19.00 3.39
N PHE A 90 1.52 18.23 3.79
CA PHE A 90 1.39 17.18 4.79
C PHE A 90 2.76 16.87 5.41
N LYS A 91 2.76 16.11 6.51
CA LYS A 91 3.98 15.65 7.16
C LYS A 91 3.94 14.15 7.41
N ILE A 92 5.07 13.49 7.21
CA ILE A 92 5.30 12.08 7.56
C ILE A 92 6.66 12.02 8.25
N ASP A 93 6.70 11.40 9.43
CA ASP A 93 7.93 11.26 10.23
C ASP A 93 8.69 12.60 10.43
N GLY A 94 7.95 13.69 10.67
CA GLY A 94 8.50 15.04 10.87
C GLY A 94 8.92 15.78 9.59
N GLU A 95 9.08 15.09 8.46
CA GLU A 95 9.40 15.69 7.17
C GLU A 95 8.17 16.31 6.50
N SER A 96 8.35 17.46 5.85
CA SER A 96 7.26 18.22 5.22
C SER A 96 7.27 18.05 3.71
N TYR A 97 6.07 17.85 3.16
CA TYR A 97 5.86 17.58 1.75
C TYR A 97 4.80 18.50 1.17
N ILE A 98 4.94 18.82 -0.12
CA ILE A 98 3.97 19.59 -0.90
C ILE A 98 3.71 18.88 -2.22
N GLY A 99 2.45 18.64 -2.54
CA GLY A 99 1.99 18.14 -3.83
C GLY A 99 1.14 19.19 -4.53
N LYS A 100 1.34 19.34 -5.84
CA LYS A 100 0.51 20.19 -6.69
C LYS A 100 -0.47 19.32 -7.47
N PHE A 101 -1.76 19.63 -7.40
CA PHE A 101 -2.76 18.85 -8.12
C PHE A 101 -2.78 19.19 -9.61
N ASP A 102 -2.76 18.14 -10.44
CA ASP A 102 -3.01 18.23 -11.86
C ASP A 102 -4.45 17.78 -12.17
N TYR A 103 -5.14 18.54 -13.02
CA TYR A 103 -6.45 18.12 -13.52
C TYR A 103 -6.33 17.01 -14.55
N LYS A 104 -7.09 15.93 -14.34
CA LYS A 104 -7.20 14.78 -15.23
C LYS A 104 -8.57 14.83 -15.93
N PRO A 105 -8.70 15.44 -17.13
CA PRO A 105 -9.98 15.77 -17.75
C PRO A 105 -10.86 14.54 -18.06
N ILE A 106 -10.24 13.42 -18.44
CA ILE A 106 -10.97 12.19 -18.77
C ILE A 106 -11.68 11.60 -17.55
N ALA A 107 -11.08 11.73 -16.36
CA ALA A 107 -11.61 11.17 -15.12
C ALA A 107 -12.26 12.24 -14.23
N ASP A 108 -12.37 13.48 -14.72
CA ASP A 108 -12.85 14.67 -14.02
C ASP A 108 -12.39 14.78 -12.56
N LYS A 109 -11.08 14.59 -12.35
CA LYS A 109 -10.48 14.54 -11.01
C LYS A 109 -9.16 15.29 -10.95
N LEU A 110 -8.81 15.74 -9.76
CA LEU A 110 -7.48 16.25 -9.45
C LEU A 110 -6.61 15.12 -8.89
N GLU A 111 -5.40 14.97 -9.39
CA GLU A 111 -4.45 13.97 -8.88
C GLU A 111 -3.06 14.58 -8.68
N CYS A 112 -2.39 14.23 -7.59
CA CYS A 112 -0.97 14.53 -7.38
C CYS A 112 -0.25 13.31 -6.83
N CYS A 113 1.04 13.20 -7.16
CA CYS A 113 1.91 12.11 -6.71
C CYS A 113 3.16 12.73 -6.12
N VAL A 114 3.43 12.41 -4.85
CA VAL A 114 4.58 12.95 -4.11
C VAL A 114 5.45 11.80 -3.67
N LYS A 115 6.73 11.85 -4.03
CA LYS A 115 7.73 10.93 -3.52
C LYS A 115 8.05 11.28 -2.06
N VAL A 116 8.08 10.27 -1.20
CA VAL A 116 8.31 10.43 0.24
C VAL A 116 9.39 9.48 0.72
N THR A 117 9.91 9.70 1.92
CA THR A 117 10.93 8.83 2.54
C THR A 117 10.31 7.67 3.30
N SER A 118 9.14 7.88 3.93
CA SER A 118 8.42 6.90 4.75
C SER A 118 6.93 6.83 4.38
N LEU A 119 6.30 5.71 4.69
CA LEU A 119 4.85 5.49 4.60
C LEU A 119 4.25 5.09 5.96
N ASP A 120 4.99 5.31 7.04
CA ASP A 120 4.57 4.94 8.39
C ASP A 120 3.70 6.03 9.02
N PHE A 121 2.39 5.85 8.93
CA PHE A 121 1.40 6.72 9.57
C PHE A 121 0.06 6.01 9.75
N GLU A 122 -0.57 6.19 10.92
CA GLU A 122 -1.90 5.64 11.23
C GLU A 122 -3.05 6.50 10.70
N GLN A 123 -2.79 7.80 10.53
CA GLN A 123 -3.67 8.79 9.92
C GLN A 123 -2.81 9.87 9.29
N LEU A 124 -3.35 10.59 8.31
CA LEU A 124 -2.59 11.64 7.63
C LEU A 124 -3.24 13.00 7.83
N PHE A 125 -2.54 13.90 8.50
CA PHE A 125 -2.92 15.30 8.62
C PHE A 125 -2.43 16.08 7.41
N THR A 126 -3.35 16.76 6.75
CA THR A 126 -3.08 17.49 5.52
C THR A 126 -3.73 18.87 5.55
N THR A 127 -3.23 19.76 4.71
CA THR A 127 -3.84 21.05 4.44
C THR A 127 -4.01 21.21 2.94
N LEU A 128 -5.25 21.33 2.47
CA LEU A 128 -5.54 21.77 1.10
C LEU A 128 -5.52 23.29 1.07
N SER A 129 -4.77 23.86 0.13
CA SER A 129 -4.63 25.31 -0.04
C SER A 129 -5.01 25.72 -1.46
N ALA A 130 -5.83 26.76 -1.56
CA ALA A 130 -6.09 27.53 -2.77
C ALA A 130 -5.64 28.99 -2.53
N GLU A 131 -5.68 29.83 -3.56
CA GLU A 131 -5.08 31.18 -3.56
C GLU A 131 -5.46 32.03 -2.33
N ASN A 132 -6.70 31.94 -1.85
CA ASN A 132 -7.20 32.74 -0.73
C ASN A 132 -7.80 31.93 0.43
N SER A 133 -7.60 30.61 0.45
CA SER A 133 -8.20 29.76 1.48
C SER A 133 -7.41 28.49 1.72
N SER A 134 -7.37 28.05 2.97
CA SER A 134 -6.87 26.73 3.33
C SER A 134 -7.85 25.98 4.22
N VAL A 135 -7.82 24.66 4.14
CA VAL A 135 -8.62 23.77 4.98
C VAL A 135 -7.76 22.60 5.47
N GLY A 136 -7.78 22.39 6.79
CA GLY A 136 -7.16 21.24 7.42
C GLY A 136 -8.03 20.00 7.28
N ILE A 137 -7.44 18.87 6.92
CA ILE A 137 -8.13 17.61 6.67
C ILE A 137 -7.33 16.47 7.29
N THR A 138 -8.00 15.66 8.09
CA THR A 138 -7.46 14.40 8.59
C THR A 138 -8.00 13.25 7.75
N LEU A 139 -7.13 12.50 7.10
CA LEU A 139 -7.50 11.27 6.42
C LEU A 139 -7.30 10.07 7.33
N LEU A 140 -8.31 9.22 7.39
CA LEU A 140 -8.34 8.02 8.22
C LEU A 140 -8.22 6.76 7.36
N PRO A 141 -7.64 5.67 7.88
CA PRO A 141 -7.49 4.42 7.15
C PRO A 141 -8.86 3.79 6.87
N LYS A 142 -9.02 3.23 5.67
CA LYS A 142 -10.23 2.50 5.26
C LYS A 142 -10.10 0.99 5.52
N LYS A 143 -8.89 0.42 5.38
CA LYS A 143 -8.60 -0.95 5.81
C LYS A 143 -8.93 -1.07 7.29
N ASN A 144 -9.75 -2.05 7.63
CA ASN A 144 -10.16 -2.34 9.00
C ASN A 144 -9.98 -3.83 9.30
N SER A 145 -10.42 -4.29 10.47
CA SER A 145 -10.20 -5.67 10.91
C SER A 145 -10.98 -6.72 10.10
N SER A 146 -11.99 -6.35 9.31
CA SER A 146 -12.66 -7.26 8.38
C SER A 146 -11.88 -7.45 7.08
N THR A 147 -10.96 -6.55 6.74
CA THR A 147 -10.19 -6.66 5.51
C THR A 147 -9.06 -7.68 5.67
N VAL A 148 -9.05 -8.70 4.81
CA VAL A 148 -7.98 -9.70 4.71
C VAL A 148 -6.64 -9.02 4.45
N ASP A 149 -5.57 -9.52 5.06
CA ASP A 149 -4.25 -8.98 4.82
C ASP A 149 -3.75 -9.27 3.38
N CYS A 150 -2.91 -8.40 2.84
CA CYS A 150 -2.41 -8.55 1.47
C CYS A 150 -1.70 -9.90 1.24
N LYS A 151 -1.04 -10.42 2.28
CA LYS A 151 -0.33 -11.71 2.25
C LYS A 151 -1.30 -12.89 2.24
N ASP A 152 -2.33 -12.81 3.07
CA ASP A 152 -3.38 -13.83 3.12
C ASP A 152 -4.14 -13.86 1.79
N ALA A 153 -4.44 -12.70 1.19
CA ALA A 153 -5.04 -12.61 -0.13
C ALA A 153 -4.16 -13.25 -1.21
N LEU A 154 -2.84 -13.01 -1.19
CA LEU A 154 -1.90 -13.65 -2.14
C LEU A 154 -1.83 -15.17 -1.96
N GLU A 155 -1.85 -15.66 -0.72
CA GLU A 155 -1.83 -17.11 -0.46
C GLU A 155 -3.16 -17.78 -0.84
N LEU A 156 -4.30 -17.13 -0.57
CA LEU A 156 -5.61 -17.59 -1.04
C LEU A 156 -5.67 -17.65 -2.57
N LEU A 157 -5.15 -16.64 -3.27
CA LEU A 157 -5.03 -16.67 -4.73
C LEU A 157 -4.22 -17.89 -5.19
N LYS A 158 -3.04 -18.10 -4.61
CA LYS A 158 -2.15 -19.22 -4.95
C LYS A 158 -2.78 -20.60 -4.71
N GLN A 159 -3.65 -20.72 -3.71
CA GLN A 159 -4.34 -21.97 -3.41
C GLN A 159 -5.49 -22.26 -4.38
N ASN A 160 -6.14 -21.22 -4.90
CA ASN A 160 -7.37 -21.34 -5.67
C ASN A 160 -7.18 -21.17 -7.19
N ASP A 161 -6.02 -20.73 -7.67
CA ASP A 161 -5.74 -20.56 -9.11
C ASP A 161 -4.36 -21.14 -9.51
N GLU A 162 -4.36 -22.12 -10.43
CA GLU A 162 -3.14 -22.82 -10.85
C GLU A 162 -2.17 -21.94 -11.64
N ASP A 163 -2.65 -20.94 -12.40
CA ASP A 163 -1.77 -20.05 -13.15
C ASP A 163 -1.00 -19.14 -12.20
N SER A 164 -1.67 -18.61 -11.16
CA SER A 164 -1.02 -17.82 -10.13
C SER A 164 0.08 -18.62 -9.42
N LYS A 165 -0.17 -19.89 -9.13
CA LYS A 165 0.79 -20.81 -8.52
C LYS A 165 1.98 -21.09 -9.45
N LYS A 166 1.73 -21.30 -10.74
CA LYS A 166 2.78 -21.43 -11.77
C LYS A 166 3.65 -20.18 -11.82
N ILE A 167 3.04 -18.99 -11.97
CA ILE A 167 3.77 -17.73 -12.14
C ILE A 167 4.58 -17.39 -10.87
N LEU A 168 3.98 -17.52 -9.68
CA LEU A 168 4.65 -17.24 -8.41
C LEU A 168 5.85 -18.17 -8.12
N SER A 169 5.88 -19.34 -8.77
CA SER A 169 7.01 -20.29 -8.67
C SER A 169 8.22 -19.89 -9.52
N LEU A 170 8.04 -18.99 -10.49
CA LEU A 170 9.12 -18.49 -11.35
C LEU A 170 10.07 -17.58 -10.57
N ASP A 171 11.35 -17.61 -10.89
CA ASP A 171 12.33 -16.70 -10.29
C ASP A 171 12.12 -15.25 -10.77
N ASN A 172 11.82 -15.08 -12.05
CA ASN A 172 11.50 -13.81 -12.72
C ASN A 172 9.99 -13.54 -12.69
N CYS A 173 9.51 -13.11 -11.52
CA CYS A 173 8.14 -12.67 -11.35
C CYS A 173 8.10 -11.40 -10.49
N GLU A 174 7.35 -10.42 -10.96
CA GLU A 174 6.91 -9.26 -10.20
C GLU A 174 5.50 -9.50 -9.64
N ILE A 175 5.27 -8.96 -8.45
CA ILE A 175 3.98 -8.99 -7.78
C ILE A 175 3.55 -7.54 -7.52
N ARG A 176 2.33 -7.21 -7.95
CA ARG A 176 1.69 -5.91 -7.69
C ARG A 176 0.44 -6.12 -6.88
N ILE A 177 0.45 -5.70 -5.62
CA ILE A 177 -0.68 -5.87 -4.70
C ILE A 177 -1.21 -4.50 -4.32
N ARG A 178 -2.50 -4.25 -4.56
CA ARG A 178 -3.14 -3.00 -4.21
C ARG A 178 -4.51 -3.23 -3.61
N LEU A 179 -4.73 -2.67 -2.43
CA LEU A 179 -6.07 -2.44 -1.94
C LEU A 179 -6.70 -1.33 -2.80
N ILE A 180 -7.88 -1.63 -3.35
CA ILE A 180 -8.71 -0.67 -4.07
C ILE A 180 -10.09 -0.67 -3.44
N ASN A 181 -10.76 0.49 -3.46
CA ASN A 181 -12.14 0.62 -3.03
C ASN A 181 -12.98 1.03 -4.24
N ASN A 182 -14.09 0.33 -4.46
CA ASN A 182 -15.09 0.70 -5.45
C ASN A 182 -16.49 0.58 -4.84
N ASP A 183 -17.25 1.67 -4.87
CA ASP A 183 -18.63 1.74 -4.37
C ASP A 183 -18.82 1.20 -2.94
N GLY A 184 -17.86 1.48 -2.06
CA GLY A 184 -17.91 1.06 -0.66
C GLY A 184 -17.29 -0.31 -0.39
N TYR A 185 -17.02 -1.11 -1.42
CA TYR A 185 -16.41 -2.42 -1.31
C TYR A 185 -14.90 -2.35 -1.50
N ASP A 186 -14.17 -3.04 -0.62
CA ASP A 186 -12.71 -3.18 -0.72
C ASP A 186 -12.35 -4.44 -1.50
N TYR A 187 -11.32 -4.34 -2.33
CA TYR A 187 -10.82 -5.43 -3.16
C TYR A 187 -9.30 -5.45 -3.16
N TRP A 188 -8.73 -6.65 -3.23
CA TRP A 188 -7.33 -6.83 -3.55
C TRP A 188 -7.16 -7.00 -5.05
N TYR A 189 -6.52 -6.01 -5.69
CA TYR A 189 -5.97 -6.18 -7.02
C TYR A 189 -4.59 -6.82 -6.90
N ILE A 190 -4.39 -7.97 -7.55
CA ILE A 190 -3.10 -8.66 -7.62
C ILE A 190 -2.70 -8.81 -9.08
N GLY A 191 -1.59 -8.18 -9.48
CA GLY A 191 -0.95 -8.39 -10.78
C GLY A 191 0.27 -9.30 -10.62
N LEU A 192 0.35 -10.34 -11.44
CA LEU A 192 1.51 -11.22 -11.56
C LEU A 192 2.10 -11.05 -12.95
N ILE A 193 3.37 -10.70 -13.02
CA ILE A 193 4.06 -10.34 -14.27
C ILE A 193 5.35 -11.15 -14.33
N SER A 194 5.54 -11.94 -15.37
CA SER A 194 6.80 -12.55 -15.74
C SER A 194 7.24 -12.03 -17.11
N THR A 195 8.33 -12.57 -17.65
CA THR A 195 8.78 -12.29 -19.01
C THR A 195 7.82 -12.80 -20.09
N GLU A 196 6.97 -13.77 -19.77
CA GLU A 196 6.08 -14.45 -20.72
C GLU A 196 4.60 -14.23 -20.42
N ASP A 197 4.23 -14.24 -19.13
CA ASP A 197 2.86 -14.25 -18.65
C ASP A 197 2.58 -12.97 -17.88
N LYS A 198 1.42 -12.34 -18.14
CA LYS A 198 0.95 -11.18 -17.37
C LYS A 198 -0.52 -11.38 -17.05
N VAL A 199 -0.83 -11.58 -15.79
CA VAL A 199 -2.19 -11.87 -15.35
C VAL A 199 -2.55 -10.99 -14.16
N SER A 200 -3.77 -10.50 -14.15
CA SER A 200 -4.34 -9.71 -13.07
C SER A 200 -5.54 -10.41 -12.47
N TYR A 201 -5.68 -10.26 -11.16
CA TYR A 201 -6.72 -10.87 -10.36
C TYR A 201 -7.39 -9.79 -9.51
N LEU A 202 -8.68 -9.95 -9.29
CA LEU A 202 -9.45 -9.17 -8.34
C LEU A 202 -10.02 -10.12 -7.31
N LEU A 203 -9.66 -9.91 -6.05
CA LEU A 203 -10.17 -10.68 -4.92
C LEU A 203 -11.04 -9.78 -4.04
N ASP A 204 -12.06 -10.36 -3.43
CA ASP A 204 -12.85 -9.72 -2.39
C ASP A 204 -11.96 -9.35 -1.20
N GLY A 205 -12.12 -8.13 -0.68
CA GLY A 205 -11.30 -7.61 0.40
C GLY A 205 -11.59 -8.22 1.77
N GLU A 206 -12.76 -8.81 2.01
CA GLU A 206 -13.18 -9.35 3.31
C GLU A 206 -12.93 -10.85 3.46
N ASN A 207 -13.04 -11.61 2.37
CA ASN A 207 -12.88 -13.07 2.42
C ASN A 207 -11.79 -13.62 1.47
N GLY A 208 -11.23 -12.78 0.58
CA GLY A 208 -10.20 -13.19 -0.37
C GLY A 208 -10.70 -14.10 -1.50
N GLU A 209 -12.01 -14.18 -1.72
CA GLU A 209 -12.61 -14.90 -2.85
C GLU A 209 -12.16 -14.30 -4.18
N LEU A 210 -11.77 -15.15 -5.13
CA LEU A 210 -11.41 -14.71 -6.48
C LEU A 210 -12.67 -14.29 -7.26
N LEU A 211 -12.79 -12.99 -7.54
CA LEU A 211 -13.94 -12.42 -8.25
C LEU A 211 -13.72 -12.28 -9.75
N ALA A 212 -12.48 -11.98 -10.16
CA ALA A 212 -12.14 -11.83 -11.57
C ALA A 212 -10.68 -12.17 -11.87
N LYS A 213 -10.44 -12.64 -13.08
CA LYS A 213 -9.12 -12.90 -13.66
C LYS A 213 -9.08 -12.29 -15.06
N LYS A 214 -7.94 -11.69 -15.41
CA LYS A 214 -7.73 -11.07 -16.71
C LYS A 214 -6.27 -11.19 -17.14
N ASP A 215 -6.05 -11.76 -18.31
CA ASP A 215 -4.77 -11.73 -18.99
C ASP A 215 -4.49 -10.30 -19.50
N LEU A 216 -3.30 -9.81 -19.22
CA LEU A 216 -2.81 -8.51 -19.67
C LEU A 216 -2.05 -8.76 -20.98
N ILE A 217 -2.67 -8.35 -22.09
CA ILE A 217 -2.06 -8.36 -23.43
C ILE A 217 -0.88 -7.39 -23.46
#